data_AF-A0A6J4XED6-F1
#
_entry.id   AF-A0A6J4XED6-F1
#
_cell.length_a   1.000
_cell.length_b   1.000
_cell.length_c   1.000
_cell.angle_alpha   90.00
_cell.angle_beta   90.00
_cell.angle_gamma   90.00
#
_symmetry.space_group_name_H-M   'P 1'
#
loop_
_entity.id
_entity.type
_entity.pdbx_description
1 polymer ?
#
loop_
_entity_poly.entity_id
_entity_poly.type
_entity_poly.pdbx_seq_one_letter_code
_entity_poly.pdbx_strand_id
1 'polypeptide(L)'
;MIRKFNYTGRKKIRRSDIRIDLLRDDESRRFFNIALHLADLELPETARVYVEAYHRSGYRRYDFGTVGNLRIPADRTLGGISASVTPLFRVKVVDKTGTHGRILASVDKIRPASEDSQPVDSRSLLFVEYDDLGNTIWQLDLEGDWPVLRLNRTVDEISLIASSDNRFLALVYPEVLRQILTRILIVDEHTDPDCDDDWPSLWLKLAATLPGMSVPYQASRADRQAWIENAVQAFCTNFNLLDKFDQAIQQ
;
A
#
# COMPACT_ATOMS: atom_id res chain seq x y z
N MET A 1 11.04 17.45 9.81
CA MET A 1 11.24 15.98 9.70
C MET A 1 11.29 15.37 11.10
N ILE A 2 10.22 14.72 11.56
CA ILE A 2 10.25 13.95 12.82
C ILE A 2 10.70 12.54 12.44
N ARG A 3 11.99 12.24 12.59
CA ARG A 3 12.47 10.85 12.54
C ARG A 3 11.73 10.08 13.65
N LYS A 4 11.03 8.99 13.31
CA LYS A 4 10.38 8.13 14.31
C LYS A 4 11.45 7.38 15.09
N PHE A 5 11.99 8.02 16.11
CA PHE A 5 12.97 7.40 16.99
C PHE A 5 12.35 6.19 17.68
N ASN A 6 13.04 5.06 17.57
CA ASN A 6 12.66 3.82 18.22
C ASN A 6 13.08 3.83 19.70
N TYR A 7 12.36 4.59 20.53
CA TYR A 7 12.64 4.72 21.96
C TYR A 7 12.48 3.42 22.75
N THR A 8 11.94 2.36 22.13
CA THR A 8 11.61 1.08 22.80
C THR A 8 12.55 -0.06 22.39
N GLY A 9 13.52 0.17 21.51
CA GLY A 9 14.42 -0.87 21.00
C GLY A 9 13.70 -1.94 20.16
N ARG A 10 12.52 -1.64 19.62
CA ARG A 10 11.71 -2.57 18.82
C ARG A 10 12.42 -2.95 17.53
N LYS A 11 12.66 -4.23 17.28
CA LYS A 11 13.27 -4.70 16.02
C LYS A 11 12.29 -4.53 14.84
N LYS A 12 12.81 -4.16 13.66
CA LYS A 12 12.02 -4.11 12.42
C LYS A 12 12.04 -5.50 11.80
N ILE A 13 10.87 -6.10 11.58
CA ILE A 13 10.77 -7.33 10.79
C ILE A 13 10.91 -6.93 9.31
N ARG A 14 11.77 -7.61 8.54
CA ARG A 14 11.93 -7.25 7.12
C ARG A 14 10.68 -7.68 6.36
N ARG A 15 10.25 -6.84 5.42
CA ARG A 15 9.10 -7.18 4.56
C ARG A 15 9.37 -8.39 3.67
N SER A 16 10.63 -8.66 3.33
CA SER A 16 11.05 -9.85 2.58
C SER A 16 10.81 -11.15 3.35
N ASP A 17 10.74 -11.08 4.68
CA ASP A 17 10.55 -12.25 5.54
C ASP A 17 9.07 -12.63 5.69
N ILE A 18 8.17 -11.89 5.01
CA ILE A 18 6.72 -12.07 5.10
C ILE A 18 6.10 -12.09 3.71
N ARG A 19 5.33 -13.14 3.45
CA ARG A 19 4.43 -13.22 2.30
C ARG A 19 3.03 -13.54 2.80
N ILE A 20 2.04 -12.78 2.34
CA ILE A 20 0.64 -13.01 2.65
C ILE A 20 -0.09 -13.16 1.31
N ASP A 21 -0.82 -14.26 1.15
CA ASP A 21 -1.63 -14.52 -0.03
C ASP A 21 -3.11 -14.47 0.39
N LEU A 22 -3.91 -13.65 -0.30
CA LEU A 22 -5.34 -13.51 -0.07
C LEU A 22 -6.11 -14.45 -1.00
N LEU A 23 -6.97 -15.28 -0.41
CA LEU A 23 -7.64 -16.40 -1.07
C LEU A 23 -9.14 -16.37 -0.80
N ARG A 24 -9.90 -17.17 -1.55
CA ARG A 24 -11.32 -17.43 -1.33
C ARG A 24 -11.56 -18.93 -1.16
N ASP A 25 -12.45 -19.28 -0.25
CA ASP A 25 -12.93 -20.66 -0.13
C ASP A 25 -14.07 -20.95 -1.11
N ASP A 26 -14.58 -22.17 -1.09
CA ASP A 26 -15.69 -22.62 -1.97
C ASP A 26 -16.98 -21.81 -1.76
N GLU A 27 -17.15 -21.17 -0.59
CA GLU A 27 -18.27 -20.28 -0.27
C GLU A 27 -17.96 -18.80 -0.62
N SER A 28 -16.89 -18.53 -1.37
CA SER A 28 -16.40 -17.18 -1.70
C SER A 28 -16.00 -16.32 -0.50
N ARG A 29 -15.85 -16.92 0.69
CA ARG A 29 -15.39 -16.22 1.89
C ARG A 29 -13.89 -16.02 1.80
N ARG A 30 -13.44 -14.81 2.13
CA ARG A 30 -12.02 -14.48 2.07
C ARG A 30 -11.28 -14.98 3.30
N PHE A 31 -10.14 -15.61 3.06
CA PHE A 31 -9.16 -15.96 4.08
C PHE A 31 -7.75 -15.66 3.56
N PHE A 32 -6.74 -15.80 4.41
CA PHE A 32 -5.35 -15.60 3.99
C PHE A 32 -4.46 -16.78 4.39
N ASN A 33 -3.40 -16.97 3.60
CA ASN A 33 -2.24 -17.76 3.98
C ASN A 33 -1.06 -16.83 4.22
N ILE A 34 -0.11 -17.26 5.05
CA ILE A 34 1.08 -16.48 5.38
C ILE A 34 2.31 -17.38 5.49
N ALA A 35 3.40 -16.95 4.86
CA ALA A 35 4.76 -17.39 5.17
C ALA A 35 5.43 -16.30 6.01
N LEU A 36 5.99 -16.70 7.16
CA LEU A 36 6.57 -15.79 8.15
C LEU A 36 7.89 -16.35 8.66
N HIS A 37 8.97 -15.59 8.47
CA HIS A 37 10.31 -15.93 8.98
C HIS A 37 10.73 -14.91 10.05
N LEU A 38 11.03 -15.39 11.26
CA LEU A 38 11.40 -14.54 12.41
C LEU A 38 12.76 -14.89 13.03
N ALA A 39 13.43 -15.95 12.53
CA ALA A 39 14.61 -16.54 13.18
C ALA A 39 15.77 -15.54 13.33
N ASP A 40 15.98 -14.69 12.32
CA ASP A 40 17.12 -13.74 12.26
C ASP A 40 17.01 -12.60 13.29
N LEU A 41 15.89 -12.48 14.00
CA LEU A 41 15.64 -11.37 14.92
C LEU A 41 15.99 -11.68 16.38
N GLU A 42 16.50 -12.86 16.70
CA GLU A 42 16.90 -13.27 18.07
C GLU A 42 15.86 -12.86 19.13
N LEU A 43 14.59 -13.20 18.87
CA LEU A 43 13.46 -12.84 19.73
C LEU A 43 13.24 -13.92 20.80
N PRO A 44 12.78 -13.56 22.02
CA PRO A 44 12.48 -14.56 23.05
C PRO A 44 11.47 -15.59 22.57
N GLU A 45 11.76 -16.88 22.78
CA GLU A 45 10.90 -18.00 22.33
C GLU A 45 9.48 -17.95 22.91
N THR A 46 9.30 -17.31 24.06
CA THR A 46 8.03 -17.13 24.76
C THR A 46 7.22 -15.94 24.25
N ALA A 47 7.80 -15.05 23.43
CA ALA A 47 7.12 -13.88 22.91
C ALA A 47 5.99 -14.28 21.95
N ARG A 48 4.82 -13.65 22.11
CA ARG A 48 3.61 -13.95 21.34
C ARG A 48 3.66 -13.32 19.96
N VAL A 49 3.25 -14.06 18.94
CA VAL A 49 3.16 -13.56 17.56
C VAL A 49 1.71 -13.28 17.22
N TYR A 50 1.43 -12.06 16.75
CA TYR A 50 0.12 -11.64 16.28
C TYR A 50 0.20 -11.18 14.83
N VAL A 51 -0.72 -11.68 14.01
CA VAL A 51 -0.99 -11.16 12.67
C VAL A 51 -2.31 -10.40 12.75
N GLU A 52 -2.32 -9.17 12.27
CA GLU A 52 -3.50 -8.30 12.28
C GLU A 52 -3.85 -7.96 10.83
N ALA A 53 -5.10 -8.22 10.44
CA ALA A 53 -5.68 -7.73 9.19
C ALA A 53 -6.53 -6.50 9.50
N TYR A 54 -6.35 -5.42 8.75
CA TYR A 54 -7.04 -4.18 9.03
C TYR A 54 -7.36 -3.37 7.77
N HIS A 55 -8.45 -2.63 7.85
CA HIS A 55 -8.91 -1.62 6.90
C HIS A 55 -9.72 -0.58 7.70
N ARG A 56 -9.98 0.62 7.16
CA ARG A 56 -10.81 1.64 7.85
C ARG A 56 -12.17 1.09 8.33
N SER A 57 -12.72 0.10 7.61
CA SER A 57 -14.02 -0.50 7.90
C SER A 57 -13.99 -1.67 8.88
N GLY A 58 -12.83 -2.17 9.30
CA GLY A 58 -12.77 -3.39 10.11
C GLY A 58 -11.37 -3.87 10.47
N TYR A 59 -11.31 -4.71 11.51
CA TYR A 59 -10.06 -5.21 12.08
C TYR A 59 -10.22 -6.65 12.58
N ARG A 60 -9.19 -7.47 12.38
CA ARG A 60 -9.05 -8.81 12.94
C ARG A 60 -7.63 -9.07 13.42
N ARG A 61 -7.50 -9.76 14.55
CA ARG A 61 -6.23 -10.23 15.09
C ARG A 61 -6.24 -11.75 15.21
N TYR A 62 -5.18 -12.37 14.73
CA TYR A 62 -4.95 -13.79 14.75
C TYR A 62 -3.74 -14.09 15.65
N ASP A 63 -3.90 -15.03 16.58
CA ASP A 63 -2.84 -15.49 17.47
C ASP A 63 -2.06 -16.62 16.78
N PHE A 64 -0.77 -16.38 16.53
CA PHE A 64 0.13 -17.31 15.85
C PHE A 64 1.00 -18.12 16.83
N GLY A 65 0.64 -18.15 18.11
CA GLY A 65 1.42 -18.84 19.14
C GLY A 65 2.58 -17.99 19.64
N THR A 66 3.76 -18.59 19.79
CA THR A 66 4.98 -17.91 20.22
C THR A 66 6.10 -18.04 19.20
N VAL A 67 7.18 -17.28 19.35
CA VAL A 67 8.37 -17.39 18.49
C VAL A 67 8.92 -18.82 18.47
N GLY A 68 9.00 -19.49 19.63
CA GLY A 68 9.51 -20.87 19.75
C GLY A 68 8.50 -21.96 19.35
N ASN A 69 7.23 -21.62 19.18
CA ASN A 69 6.15 -22.55 18.84
C ASN A 69 5.12 -21.84 17.96
N LEU A 70 5.57 -21.46 16.77
CA LEU A 70 4.74 -20.75 15.79
C LEU A 70 3.66 -21.71 15.27
N ARG A 71 2.40 -21.30 15.35
CA ARG A 71 1.25 -22.09 14.93
C ARG A 71 0.34 -21.26 14.05
N ILE A 72 0.08 -21.73 12.83
CA ILE A 72 -0.90 -21.11 11.95
C ILE A 72 -2.29 -21.41 12.52
N PRO A 73 -3.10 -20.39 12.88
CA PRO A 73 -4.44 -20.62 13.42
C PRO A 73 -5.35 -21.23 12.37
N ALA A 74 -6.29 -22.08 12.80
CA ALA A 74 -7.23 -22.75 11.90
C ALA A 74 -8.16 -21.73 11.22
N ASP A 75 -8.71 -20.78 11.98
CA ASP A 75 -9.50 -19.67 11.45
C ASP A 75 -8.58 -18.53 10.99
N ARG A 76 -8.63 -18.24 9.69
CA ARG A 76 -7.95 -17.12 9.03
C ARG A 76 -8.93 -16.31 8.17
N THR A 77 -10.22 -16.41 8.47
CA THR A 77 -11.27 -15.75 7.71
C THR A 77 -11.30 -14.26 8.03
N LEU A 78 -11.47 -13.42 7.01
CA LEU A 78 -11.45 -11.95 7.16
C LEU A 78 -12.82 -11.38 7.53
N GLY A 79 -13.59 -12.08 8.36
CA GLY A 79 -14.95 -11.67 8.73
C GLY A 79 -14.98 -10.25 9.31
N GLY A 80 -15.98 -9.44 8.97
CA GLY A 80 -16.06 -8.04 9.44
C GLY A 80 -15.18 -7.05 8.68
N ILE A 81 -14.39 -7.49 7.71
CA ILE A 81 -13.77 -6.62 6.70
C ILE A 81 -14.53 -6.83 5.38
N SER A 82 -15.03 -5.75 4.78
CA SER A 82 -15.81 -5.82 3.54
C SER A 82 -15.07 -6.61 2.45
N ALA A 83 -15.82 -7.41 1.66
CA ALA A 83 -15.27 -8.12 0.51
C ALA A 83 -14.82 -7.18 -0.62
N SER A 84 -15.31 -5.93 -0.63
CA SER A 84 -15.01 -4.91 -1.66
C SER A 84 -13.68 -4.17 -1.45
N VAL A 85 -12.97 -4.39 -0.34
CA VAL A 85 -11.76 -3.65 0.02
C VAL A 85 -10.59 -4.58 0.28
N THR A 86 -9.38 -4.20 -0.10
CA THR A 86 -8.18 -5.01 0.17
C THR A 86 -7.59 -4.59 1.51
N PRO A 87 -7.57 -5.47 2.55
CA PRO A 87 -6.99 -5.11 3.83
C PRO A 87 -5.47 -5.04 3.75
N LEU A 88 -4.89 -4.23 4.64
CA LEU A 88 -3.48 -4.29 4.97
C LEU A 88 -3.26 -5.25 6.14
N PHE A 89 -2.04 -5.74 6.26
CA PHE A 89 -1.63 -6.61 7.34
C PHE A 89 -0.48 -6.00 8.15
N ARG A 90 -0.43 -6.37 9.43
CA ARG A 90 0.64 -6.05 10.35
C ARG A 90 1.03 -7.30 11.13
N VAL A 91 2.33 -7.46 11.37
CA VAL A 91 2.84 -8.50 12.28
C VAL A 91 3.43 -7.82 13.50
N LYS A 92 3.07 -8.32 14.70
CA LYS A 92 3.62 -7.88 15.98
C LYS A 92 4.15 -9.08 16.76
N VAL A 93 5.35 -8.95 17.29
CA VAL A 93 5.89 -9.86 18.31
C VAL A 93 5.87 -9.13 19.63
N VAL A 94 5.20 -9.73 20.62
CA VAL A 94 4.85 -9.08 21.89
C VAL A 94 5.35 -9.92 23.06
N ASP A 95 6.16 -9.31 23.92
CA ASP A 95 6.49 -9.84 25.22
C ASP A 95 5.30 -9.63 26.17
N LYS A 96 4.82 -10.70 26.78
CA LYS A 96 3.72 -10.70 27.75
C LYS A 96 4.15 -11.08 29.17
N THR A 97 5.45 -11.18 29.44
CA THR A 97 5.97 -11.57 30.77
C THR A 97 5.80 -10.47 31.81
N GLY A 98 5.79 -9.19 31.40
CA GLY A 98 5.51 -8.04 32.26
C GLY A 98 4.03 -7.65 32.35
N THR A 99 3.74 -6.66 33.19
CA THR A 99 2.38 -6.13 33.46
C THR A 99 1.72 -5.51 32.23
N HIS A 100 2.52 -5.01 31.30
CA HIS A 100 2.07 -4.45 30.04
C HIS A 100 2.75 -5.20 28.89
N GLY A 101 1.96 -5.62 27.90
CA GLY A 101 2.51 -6.27 26.71
C GLY A 101 3.43 -5.31 25.96
N ARG A 102 4.71 -5.66 25.81
CA ARG A 102 5.70 -4.85 25.10
C ARG A 102 5.91 -5.37 23.68
N ILE A 103 5.78 -4.49 22.68
CA ILE A 103 6.08 -4.86 21.29
C ILE A 103 7.60 -4.94 21.12
N LEU A 104 8.12 -6.15 20.90
CA LEU A 104 9.54 -6.43 20.68
C LEU A 104 9.93 -6.28 19.21
N ALA A 105 9.06 -6.66 18.30
CA ALA A 105 9.27 -6.50 16.87
C ALA A 105 7.97 -6.22 16.13
N SER A 106 8.05 -5.50 15.02
CA SER A 106 6.88 -5.29 14.16
C SER A 106 7.24 -4.97 12.72
N VAL A 107 6.30 -5.28 11.84
CA VAL A 107 6.21 -4.72 10.49
C VAL A 107 4.75 -4.42 10.19
N ASP A 108 4.51 -3.40 9.37
CA ASP A 108 3.20 -2.81 9.14
C ASP A 108 2.98 -2.50 7.67
N LYS A 109 1.72 -2.23 7.29
CA LYS A 109 1.30 -1.89 5.93
C LYS A 109 1.74 -2.94 4.91
N ILE A 110 1.59 -4.22 5.27
CA ILE A 110 1.89 -5.36 4.40
C ILE A 110 0.70 -5.55 3.47
N ARG A 111 0.94 -5.43 2.17
CA ARG A 111 -0.05 -5.73 1.14
C ARG A 111 -0.10 -7.24 0.89
N PRO A 112 -1.27 -7.89 0.89
CA PRO A 112 -1.38 -9.27 0.46
C PRO A 112 -1.20 -9.36 -1.07
N ALA A 113 -0.59 -10.45 -1.55
CA ALA A 113 -0.70 -10.83 -2.94
C ALA A 113 -2.12 -11.35 -3.21
N SER A 114 -2.73 -10.92 -4.32
CA SER A 114 -3.96 -11.53 -4.86
C SER A 114 -3.61 -12.62 -5.88
N GLU A 115 -4.46 -13.62 -6.05
CA GLU A 115 -4.29 -14.67 -7.06
C GLU A 115 -4.16 -14.10 -8.49
N ASP A 116 -4.78 -12.95 -8.77
CA ASP A 116 -4.75 -12.27 -10.08
C ASP A 116 -3.48 -11.43 -10.35
N SER A 117 -2.46 -11.49 -9.49
CA SER A 117 -1.25 -10.66 -9.62
C SER A 117 -0.22 -11.31 -10.55
N GLN A 118 0.07 -10.68 -11.70
CA GLN A 118 1.30 -10.85 -12.49
C GLN A 118 2.56 -10.62 -11.61
N PRO A 119 3.76 -11.09 -12.03
CA PRO A 119 4.73 -11.82 -11.21
C PRO A 119 5.12 -11.16 -9.88
N VAL A 120 5.61 -12.01 -8.96
CA VAL A 120 6.00 -11.79 -7.54
C VAL A 120 6.75 -10.47 -7.24
N ASP A 121 7.34 -9.83 -8.25
CA ASP A 121 8.15 -8.62 -8.14
C ASP A 121 7.42 -7.29 -8.47
N SER A 122 6.21 -7.31 -9.05
CA SER A 122 5.48 -6.08 -9.38
C SER A 122 4.47 -5.70 -8.28
N ARG A 123 4.91 -4.90 -7.31
CA ARG A 123 4.01 -4.34 -6.28
C ARG A 123 3.34 -3.08 -6.82
N SER A 124 2.04 -3.16 -7.08
CA SER A 124 1.25 -1.95 -7.38
C SER A 124 1.28 -0.99 -6.18
N LEU A 125 1.55 0.30 -6.43
CA LEU A 125 1.58 1.34 -5.39
C LEU A 125 0.22 1.99 -5.15
N LEU A 126 -0.76 1.76 -6.01
CA LEU A 126 -2.09 2.36 -5.95
C LEU A 126 -3.14 1.28 -5.72
N PHE A 127 -3.92 1.42 -4.65
CA PHE A 127 -5.02 0.51 -4.38
C PHE A 127 -6.25 0.98 -5.15
N VAL A 128 -7.08 0.04 -5.59
CA VAL A 128 -8.35 0.36 -6.25
C VAL A 128 -9.48 -0.19 -5.40
N GLU A 129 -10.42 0.67 -5.04
CA GLU A 129 -11.65 0.31 -4.33
C GLU A 129 -12.86 0.76 -5.12
N TYR A 130 -13.97 0.02 -5.01
CA TYR A 130 -15.23 0.37 -5.65
C TYR A 130 -16.23 0.81 -4.59
N ASP A 131 -16.70 2.04 -4.68
CA ASP A 131 -17.55 2.70 -3.68
C ASP A 131 -18.72 3.41 -4.36
N ASP A 132 -19.74 3.81 -3.58
CA ASP A 132 -20.80 4.68 -4.07
C ASP A 132 -20.35 6.15 -3.97
N LEU A 133 -19.97 6.74 -5.11
CA LEU A 133 -19.45 8.11 -5.17
C LEU A 133 -20.50 9.12 -5.67
N GLY A 134 -21.77 8.74 -5.70
CA GLY A 134 -22.84 9.57 -6.26
C GLY A 134 -22.60 9.87 -7.74
N ASN A 135 -22.44 11.16 -8.09
CA ASN A 135 -22.19 11.60 -9.46
C ASN A 135 -20.69 11.72 -9.82
N THR A 136 -19.79 11.44 -8.87
CA THR A 136 -18.34 11.47 -9.10
C THR A 136 -17.91 10.13 -9.70
N ILE A 137 -17.08 10.13 -10.75
CA ILE A 137 -16.63 8.89 -11.40
C ILE A 137 -15.49 8.22 -10.61
N TRP A 138 -14.54 9.02 -10.15
CA TRP A 138 -13.40 8.55 -9.37
C TRP A 138 -12.99 9.61 -8.35
N GLN A 139 -12.37 9.16 -7.26
CA GLN A 139 -11.78 10.02 -6.24
C GLN A 139 -10.49 9.39 -5.74
N LEU A 140 -9.49 10.20 -5.45
CA LEU A 140 -8.30 9.76 -4.74
C LEU A 140 -8.48 9.98 -3.22
N ASP A 141 -8.36 8.91 -2.44
CA ASP A 141 -8.32 8.95 -0.99
C ASP A 141 -6.86 8.85 -0.51
N LEU A 142 -6.43 9.89 0.20
CA LEU A 142 -5.09 10.03 0.79
C LEU A 142 -5.12 10.16 2.32
N GLU A 143 -6.30 10.03 2.94
CA GLU A 143 -6.46 10.15 4.39
C GLU A 143 -6.20 8.80 5.10
N GLY A 144 -6.20 7.70 4.35
CA GLY A 144 -5.90 6.36 4.86
C GLY A 144 -4.41 6.08 5.08
N ASP A 145 -4.13 4.83 5.46
CA ASP A 145 -2.75 4.35 5.64
C ASP A 145 -1.96 4.20 4.32
N TRP A 146 -2.67 4.24 3.18
CA TRP A 146 -2.17 4.05 1.83
C TRP A 146 -3.05 4.80 0.81
N PRO A 147 -2.52 5.29 -0.33
CA PRO A 147 -3.32 5.89 -1.39
C PRO A 147 -4.29 4.90 -2.05
N VAL A 148 -5.55 5.29 -2.14
CA VAL A 148 -6.61 4.49 -2.76
C VAL A 148 -7.30 5.31 -3.84
N LEU A 149 -7.28 4.80 -5.08
CA LEU A 149 -8.17 5.24 -6.14
C LEU A 149 -9.54 4.59 -5.93
N ARG A 150 -10.52 5.39 -5.51
CA ARG A 150 -11.90 4.96 -5.42
C ARG A 150 -12.58 5.18 -6.77
N LEU A 151 -13.20 4.13 -7.27
CA LEU A 151 -13.97 4.14 -8.50
C LEU A 151 -15.45 3.98 -8.16
N ASN A 152 -16.30 4.72 -8.87
CA ASN A 152 -17.73 4.66 -8.62
C ASN A 152 -18.32 3.36 -9.13
N ARG A 153 -18.78 2.51 -8.23
CA ARG A 153 -19.36 1.19 -8.55
C ARG A 153 -20.65 1.27 -9.37
N THR A 154 -21.29 2.45 -9.45
CA THR A 154 -22.51 2.65 -10.25
C THR A 154 -22.21 2.90 -11.72
N VAL A 155 -20.95 3.13 -12.09
CA VAL A 155 -20.54 3.29 -13.49
C VAL A 155 -20.34 1.90 -14.09
N ASP A 156 -21.07 1.62 -15.17
CA ASP A 156 -20.97 0.35 -15.87
C ASP A 156 -19.54 0.11 -16.35
N GLU A 157 -19.05 -1.11 -16.15
CA GLU A 157 -17.72 -1.58 -16.56
C GLU A 157 -16.54 -0.73 -16.06
N ILE A 158 -16.71 0.04 -14.97
CA ILE A 158 -15.67 0.95 -14.45
C ILE A 158 -14.33 0.25 -14.18
N SER A 159 -14.34 -1.02 -13.79
CA SER A 159 -13.12 -1.83 -13.60
C SER A 159 -12.36 -2.08 -14.90
N LEU A 160 -13.09 -2.28 -16.01
CA LEU A 160 -12.51 -2.48 -17.34
C LEU A 160 -12.02 -1.14 -17.89
N ILE A 161 -12.81 -0.07 -17.73
CA ILE A 161 -12.44 1.28 -18.12
C ILE A 161 -11.14 1.69 -17.43
N ALA A 162 -11.06 1.56 -16.11
CA ALA A 162 -9.87 1.96 -15.36
C ALA A 162 -8.62 1.16 -15.72
N SER A 163 -8.76 -0.11 -16.11
CA SER A 163 -7.62 -0.99 -16.41
C SER A 163 -7.16 -0.94 -17.86
N SER A 164 -8.05 -0.63 -18.80
CA SER A 164 -7.83 -0.89 -20.23
C SER A 164 -8.15 0.30 -21.13
N ASP A 165 -8.93 1.29 -20.67
CA ASP A 165 -9.29 2.44 -21.49
C ASP A 165 -8.18 3.50 -21.50
N ASN A 166 -7.64 3.78 -22.69
CA ASN A 166 -6.56 4.75 -22.88
C ASN A 166 -6.97 6.19 -22.54
N ARG A 167 -8.27 6.54 -22.66
CA ARG A 167 -8.79 7.86 -22.28
C ARG A 167 -8.77 7.99 -20.77
N PHE A 168 -9.22 6.95 -20.06
CA PHE A 168 -9.12 6.92 -18.60
C PHE A 168 -7.65 6.97 -18.15
N LEU A 169 -6.78 6.17 -18.78
CA LEU A 169 -5.35 6.19 -18.51
C LEU A 169 -4.76 7.60 -18.63
N ALA A 170 -5.02 8.29 -19.73
CA ALA A 170 -4.46 9.60 -20.03
C ALA A 170 -5.05 10.74 -19.19
N LEU A 171 -6.34 10.69 -18.84
CA LEU A 171 -7.02 11.76 -18.10
C LEU A 171 -6.94 11.62 -16.58
N VAL A 172 -6.84 10.39 -16.06
CA VAL A 172 -6.95 10.12 -14.61
C VAL A 172 -5.59 9.89 -13.97
N TYR A 173 -4.74 9.03 -14.52
CA TYR A 173 -3.51 8.63 -13.83
C TYR A 173 -2.46 9.74 -13.68
N PRO A 174 -2.26 10.66 -14.65
CA PRO A 174 -1.40 11.82 -14.44
C PRO A 174 -1.85 12.70 -13.27
N GLU A 175 -3.16 12.87 -13.13
CA GLU A 175 -3.75 13.66 -12.04
C GLU A 175 -3.66 12.92 -10.70
N VAL A 176 -3.85 11.59 -10.68
CA VAL A 176 -3.58 10.77 -9.50
C VAL A 176 -2.13 10.93 -9.04
N LEU A 177 -1.16 10.82 -9.95
CA LEU A 177 0.25 11.02 -9.64
C LEU A 177 0.50 12.43 -9.07
N ARG A 178 -0.07 13.46 -9.71
CA ARG A 178 0.03 14.86 -9.25
C ARG A 178 -0.45 15.02 -7.81
N GLN A 179 -1.64 14.54 -7.49
CA GLN A 179 -2.23 14.68 -6.16
C GLN A 179 -1.42 13.94 -5.09
N ILE A 180 -0.96 12.72 -5.40
CA ILE A 180 -0.08 11.93 -4.51
C ILE A 180 1.20 12.70 -4.21
N LEU A 181 1.93 13.14 -5.24
CA LEU A 181 3.19 13.86 -5.05
C LEU A 181 2.98 15.22 -4.36
N THR A 182 1.84 15.87 -4.61
CA THR A 182 1.45 17.10 -3.91
C THR A 182 1.24 16.86 -2.42
N ARG A 183 0.51 15.79 -2.05
CA ARG A 183 0.35 15.40 -0.65
C ARG A 183 1.71 15.15 0.02
N ILE A 184 2.58 14.39 -0.64
CA ILE A 184 3.92 14.05 -0.12
C ILE A 184 4.79 15.30 0.09
N LEU A 185 4.99 16.10 -0.96
CA LEU A 185 6.03 17.14 -0.97
C LEU A 185 5.58 18.50 -0.42
N ILE A 186 4.29 18.81 -0.57
CA ILE A 186 3.73 20.13 -0.23
C ILE A 186 3.00 20.11 1.10
N VAL A 187 2.20 19.08 1.36
CA VAL A 187 1.39 18.99 2.59
C VAL A 187 2.18 18.32 3.71
N ASP A 188 2.77 17.15 3.44
CA ASP A 188 3.49 16.36 4.45
C ASP A 188 4.98 16.75 4.54
N GLU A 189 5.48 17.53 3.57
CA GLU A 189 6.89 17.95 3.44
C GLU A 189 7.90 16.79 3.51
N HIS A 190 7.52 15.62 3.01
CA HIS A 190 8.36 14.43 2.96
C HIS A 190 9.22 14.45 1.71
N THR A 191 10.53 14.66 1.87
CA THR A 191 11.48 14.81 0.75
C THR A 191 12.50 13.67 0.65
N ASP A 192 12.54 12.77 1.63
CA ASP A 192 13.54 11.71 1.71
C ASP A 192 12.95 10.36 1.25
N PRO A 193 13.27 9.90 0.03
CA PRO A 193 12.79 8.62 -0.49
C PRO A 193 13.30 7.40 0.29
N ASP A 194 14.34 7.55 1.11
CA ASP A 194 14.95 6.48 1.91
C ASP A 194 14.61 6.55 3.40
N CYS A 195 13.71 7.47 3.78
CA CYS A 195 13.27 7.65 5.17
C CYS A 195 12.65 6.37 5.75
N ASP A 196 11.69 5.76 5.03
CA ASP A 196 10.96 4.58 5.46
C ASP A 196 10.51 3.74 4.24
N ASP A 197 9.97 2.54 4.49
CA ASP A 197 9.25 1.74 3.48
C ASP A 197 7.75 2.06 3.54
N ASP A 198 7.42 3.34 3.58
CA ASP A 198 6.05 3.84 3.56
C ASP A 198 5.65 4.29 2.15
N TRP A 199 4.35 4.56 1.96
CA TRP A 199 3.87 4.95 0.63
C TRP A 199 4.52 6.24 0.12
N PRO A 200 4.76 7.31 0.93
CA PRO A 200 5.45 8.50 0.44
C PRO A 200 6.82 8.18 -0.15
N SER A 201 7.66 7.44 0.58
CA SER A 201 8.98 7.04 0.10
C SER A 201 8.93 6.17 -1.17
N LEU A 202 7.97 5.25 -1.27
CA LEU A 202 7.82 4.41 -2.47
C LEU A 202 7.37 5.20 -3.70
N TRP A 203 6.46 6.16 -3.52
CA TRP A 203 6.01 7.03 -4.62
C TRP A 203 7.10 8.01 -5.07
N LEU A 204 7.92 8.52 -4.14
CA LEU A 204 9.11 9.30 -4.51
C LEU A 204 10.13 8.46 -5.28
N LYS A 205 10.35 7.21 -4.86
CA LYS A 205 11.22 6.26 -5.58
C LYS A 205 10.71 6.01 -7.00
N LEU A 206 9.42 5.73 -7.16
CA LEU A 206 8.80 5.57 -8.49
C LEU A 206 8.97 6.83 -9.35
N ALA A 207 8.70 8.01 -8.80
CA ALA A 207 8.83 9.25 -9.56
C ALA A 207 10.29 9.54 -9.95
N ALA A 208 11.25 9.20 -9.09
CA ALA A 208 12.68 9.35 -9.37
C ALA A 208 13.22 8.36 -10.41
N THR A 209 12.53 7.24 -10.70
CA THR A 209 12.92 6.32 -11.79
C THR A 209 12.41 6.76 -13.16
N LEU A 210 11.55 7.79 -13.23
CA LEU A 210 11.08 8.32 -14.51
C LEU A 210 12.21 9.01 -15.29
N PRO A 211 12.21 8.95 -16.63
CA PRO A 211 13.26 9.56 -17.45
C PRO A 211 13.44 11.06 -17.16
N GLY A 212 14.68 11.46 -16.89
CA GLY A 212 15.03 12.87 -16.62
C GLY A 212 14.69 13.35 -15.21
N MET A 213 14.15 12.48 -14.35
CA MET A 213 13.86 12.81 -12.95
C MET A 213 15.04 12.46 -12.04
N SER A 214 15.12 13.18 -10.93
CA SER A 214 16.01 12.90 -9.80
C SER A 214 15.21 12.97 -8.51
N VAL A 215 15.79 12.47 -7.41
CA VAL A 215 15.18 12.67 -6.09
C VAL A 215 14.92 14.17 -5.82
N PRO A 216 13.79 14.53 -5.21
CA PRO A 216 13.47 15.93 -4.96
C PRO A 216 14.46 16.49 -3.93
N TYR A 217 15.15 17.57 -4.28
CA TYR A 217 16.03 18.26 -3.35
C TYR A 217 15.20 18.96 -2.25
N GLN A 218 15.83 19.24 -1.11
CA GLN A 218 15.25 20.13 -0.10
C GLN A 218 15.21 21.57 -0.66
N ALA A 219 14.19 21.84 -1.44
CA ALA A 219 13.99 23.08 -2.16
C ALA A 219 12.74 23.81 -1.65
N SER A 220 12.53 25.03 -2.14
CA SER A 220 11.38 25.85 -1.76
C SER A 220 10.06 25.18 -2.19
N ARG A 221 8.93 25.63 -1.64
CA ARG A 221 7.61 25.13 -2.05
C ARG A 221 7.38 25.28 -3.57
N ALA A 222 7.87 26.37 -4.17
CA ALA A 222 7.76 26.62 -5.61
C ALA A 222 8.59 25.59 -6.42
N ASP A 223 9.81 25.29 -5.97
CA ASP A 223 10.66 24.29 -6.62
C ASP A 223 10.05 22.89 -6.54
N ARG A 224 9.44 22.55 -5.39
CA ARG A 224 8.73 21.27 -5.22
C ARG A 224 7.53 21.19 -6.16
N GLN A 225 6.78 22.27 -6.32
CA GLN A 225 5.66 22.31 -7.26
C GLN A 225 6.15 22.09 -8.70
N ALA A 226 7.22 22.78 -9.12
CA ALA A 226 7.80 22.60 -10.44
C ALA A 226 8.33 21.15 -10.64
N TRP A 227 8.92 20.56 -9.61
CA TRP A 227 9.36 19.16 -9.66
C TRP A 227 8.17 18.20 -9.84
N ILE A 228 7.03 18.44 -9.18
CA ILE A 228 5.80 17.65 -9.36
C ILE A 228 5.33 17.73 -10.82
N GLU A 229 5.26 18.92 -11.40
CA GLU A 229 4.87 19.11 -12.80
C GLU A 229 5.79 18.36 -13.76
N ASN A 230 7.10 18.43 -13.53
CA ASN A 230 8.10 17.70 -14.33
C ASN A 230 7.94 16.18 -14.19
N ALA A 231 7.66 15.67 -12.99
CA ALA A 231 7.43 14.25 -12.76
C ALA A 231 6.17 13.76 -13.50
N VAL A 232 5.09 14.55 -13.48
CA VAL A 232 3.86 14.23 -14.22
C VAL A 232 4.12 14.26 -15.73
N GLN A 233 4.86 15.25 -16.23
CA GLN A 233 5.23 15.28 -17.64
C GLN A 233 6.10 14.09 -18.04
N ALA A 234 7.09 13.72 -17.23
CA ALA A 234 7.95 12.55 -17.47
C ALA A 234 7.14 11.25 -17.47
N PHE A 235 6.14 11.13 -16.58
CA PHE A 235 5.19 10.02 -16.59
C PHE A 235 4.39 9.98 -17.89
N CYS A 236 3.78 11.10 -18.30
CA CYS A 236 3.01 11.19 -19.54
C CYS A 236 3.82 10.79 -20.77
N THR A 237 5.06 11.27 -20.86
CA THR A 237 6.00 10.93 -21.94
C THR A 237 6.39 9.45 -21.90
N ASN A 238 6.76 8.92 -20.72
CA ASN A 238 7.20 7.53 -20.58
C ASN A 238 6.12 6.52 -20.99
N PHE A 239 4.85 6.86 -20.82
CA PHE A 239 3.71 5.99 -21.16
C PHE A 239 3.01 6.36 -22.47
N ASN A 240 3.54 7.34 -23.23
CA ASN A 240 2.97 7.87 -24.49
C ASN A 240 1.48 8.22 -24.38
N LEU A 241 1.11 8.93 -23.32
CA LEU A 241 -0.30 9.13 -22.98
C LEU A 241 -1.07 9.98 -24.00
N LEU A 242 -0.42 10.99 -24.59
CA LEU A 242 -1.04 11.82 -25.63
C LEU A 242 -1.40 10.99 -26.86
N ASP A 243 -0.44 10.23 -27.40
CA ASP A 243 -0.68 9.36 -28.57
C ASP A 243 -1.78 8.33 -28.29
N LYS A 244 -1.78 7.73 -27.09
CA LYS A 244 -2.82 6.78 -26.67
C LYS A 244 -4.19 7.43 -26.58
N PHE A 245 -4.27 8.67 -26.09
CA PHE A 245 -5.51 9.43 -26.02
C PHE A 245 -6.03 9.73 -27.42
N ASP A 246 -5.17 10.24 -28.31
CA ASP A 246 -5.51 10.59 -29.69
C ASP A 246 -6.01 9.37 -30.49
N GLN A 247 -5.37 8.21 -30.31
CA GLN A 247 -5.83 6.96 -30.92
C GLN A 247 -7.21 6.53 -30.40
N ALA A 248 -7.48 6.73 -29.11
CA ALA A 248 -8.72 6.29 -28.47
C ALA A 248 -9.93 7.17 -28.80
N ILE A 249 -9.73 8.41 -29.23
CA ILE A 249 -10.81 9.31 -29.69
C ILE A 249 -11.12 9.16 -31.19
N GLN A 250 -10.22 8.54 -31.97
CA GLN A 250 -10.38 8.29 -33.40
C GLN A 250 -11.11 6.98 -33.71
N GLN A 251 -11.35 6.14 -32.69
CA GLN A 251 -12.11 4.88 -32.75
C GLN A 251 -13.54 5.11 -32.30
#